data_AF-A0A6P6RXC5-F1
#
_entry.id   AF-A0A6P6RXC5-F1
#
_cell.length_a   1.000
_cell.length_b   1.000
_cell.length_c   1.000
_cell.angle_alpha   90.00
_cell.angle_beta   90.00
_cell.angle_gamma   90.00
#
_symmetry.space_group_name_H-M   'P 1'
#
loop_
_entity.id
_entity.type
_entity.pdbx_description
1 polymer ?
#
loop_
_entity_poly.entity_id
_entity_poly.type
_entity_poly.pdbx_seq_one_letter_code
_entity_poly.pdbx_strand_id
1 'polypeptide(L)'
;MLYGEPVARACVEARTHYCDLTAEMPFVALLHSRHGQAAKERGVKLVSFCGFDSVPSDMCVFMIQKKAKELVRRPCSQVKMAVRSMRGGVSGATVASGLNLMGHRSMGDPFYLSLNAIDTPPLNAKGFPLQPRVCALHRDPDFGYSTFFVMSRVNENVVRWSNALQDYAYGRDFVYYEMLACYFNFFTAILTMFATYAALLAVGCPLTRYLGRYLGLVPDPGEGPTMQTMNSGYFSVEAVGRVEGITLRATVGSKHGDPGYKETAKMVVECALALALELPSCSRLTGTVSPAAGIGEPLIKRLRDSGMQCEVTVDNDGAETIRSATKKL
;
A
#
# COMPACT_ATOMS: atom_id res chain seq x y z
N MET A 1 -17.59 2.58 -5.56
CA MET A 1 -18.02 3.61 -6.55
C MET A 1 -19.35 4.29 -6.23
N LEU A 2 -20.24 3.72 -5.41
CA LEU A 2 -21.65 4.17 -5.33
C LEU A 2 -21.89 5.49 -4.56
N TYR A 3 -21.03 5.86 -3.62
CA TYR A 3 -21.33 6.95 -2.66
C TYR A 3 -20.24 8.01 -2.47
N GLY A 4 -18.99 7.74 -2.88
CA GLY A 4 -17.87 8.65 -2.58
C GLY A 4 -17.78 9.89 -3.47
N GLU A 5 -18.23 9.79 -4.73
CA GLU A 5 -18.05 10.86 -5.72
C GLU A 5 -18.79 12.18 -5.37
N PRO A 6 -20.04 12.15 -4.87
CA PRO A 6 -20.71 13.38 -4.44
C PRO A 6 -19.97 14.12 -3.32
N VAL A 7 -19.33 13.39 -2.39
CA VAL A 7 -18.54 13.97 -1.30
C VAL A 7 -17.28 14.64 -1.85
N ALA A 8 -16.53 13.93 -2.70
CA ALA A 8 -15.33 14.48 -3.34
C ALA A 8 -15.67 15.73 -4.18
N ARG A 9 -16.76 15.70 -4.93
CA ARG A 9 -17.26 16.87 -5.69
C ARG A 9 -17.54 18.06 -4.77
N ALA A 10 -18.28 17.85 -3.68
CA ALA A 10 -18.59 18.91 -2.72
C ALA A 10 -17.32 19.51 -2.09
N CYS A 11 -16.32 18.68 -1.78
CA CYS A 11 -15.01 19.15 -1.32
C CYS A 11 -14.33 20.05 -2.37
N VAL A 12 -14.31 19.66 -3.65
CA VAL A 12 -13.74 20.50 -4.73
C VAL A 12 -14.50 21.80 -4.90
N GLU A 13 -15.83 21.79 -4.81
CA GLU A 13 -16.71 22.97 -4.84
C GLU A 13 -16.43 23.94 -3.68
N ALA A 14 -16.26 23.42 -2.48
CA ALA A 14 -15.98 24.19 -1.29
C ALA A 14 -14.50 24.60 -1.11
N ARG A 15 -13.60 24.17 -2.01
CA ARG A 15 -12.14 24.31 -1.86
C ARG A 15 -11.58 23.62 -0.61
N THR A 16 -12.16 22.48 -0.26
CA THR A 16 -11.79 21.67 0.90
C THR A 16 -11.05 20.42 0.43
N HIS A 17 -9.99 20.04 1.15
CA HIS A 17 -9.30 18.77 0.87
C HIS A 17 -10.15 17.57 1.23
N TYR A 18 -9.93 16.47 0.52
CA TYR A 18 -10.64 15.21 0.69
C TYR A 18 -9.64 14.09 0.90
N CYS A 19 -9.99 13.14 1.77
CA CYS A 19 -9.30 11.88 1.86
C CYS A 19 -10.27 10.70 2.01
N ASP A 20 -9.92 9.56 1.43
CA ASP A 20 -10.62 8.29 1.64
C ASP A 20 -9.65 7.10 1.72
N LEU A 21 -10.20 5.96 2.12
CA LEU A 21 -9.50 4.69 2.25
C LEU A 21 -9.83 3.69 1.13
N THR A 22 -10.32 4.17 -0.03
CA THR A 22 -10.75 3.26 -1.10
C THR A 22 -9.60 2.39 -1.59
N ALA A 23 -9.88 1.12 -1.90
CA ALA A 23 -8.97 0.25 -2.65
C ALA A 23 -9.37 0.16 -4.14
N GLU A 24 -10.44 0.87 -4.55
CA GLU A 24 -10.99 0.81 -5.89
C GLU A 24 -10.25 1.74 -6.85
N MET A 25 -9.21 1.23 -7.52
CA MET A 25 -8.49 1.98 -8.57
C MET A 25 -9.40 2.65 -9.63
N PRO A 26 -10.50 2.04 -10.11
CA PRO A 26 -11.39 2.70 -11.07
C PRO A 26 -12.15 3.89 -10.49
N PHE A 27 -12.42 3.87 -9.18
CA PHE A 27 -13.03 5.02 -8.50
C PHE A 27 -12.05 6.19 -8.44
N VAL A 28 -10.77 5.94 -8.18
CA VAL A 28 -9.74 6.99 -8.22
C VAL A 28 -9.54 7.55 -9.63
N ALA A 29 -9.55 6.70 -10.65
CA ALA A 29 -9.55 7.14 -12.05
C ALA A 29 -10.79 7.97 -12.40
N LEU A 30 -11.97 7.61 -11.87
CA LEU A 30 -13.20 8.40 -12.01
C LEU A 30 -13.07 9.78 -11.36
N LEU A 31 -12.57 9.85 -10.12
CA LEU A 31 -12.32 11.11 -9.43
C LEU A 31 -11.33 11.99 -10.20
N HIS A 32 -10.27 11.39 -10.73
CA HIS A 32 -9.27 12.09 -11.54
C HIS A 32 -9.92 12.68 -12.80
N SER A 33 -10.62 11.84 -13.57
CA SER A 33 -11.26 12.25 -14.82
C SER A 33 -12.32 13.33 -14.65
N ARG A 34 -13.13 13.26 -13.58
CA ARG A 34 -14.24 14.21 -13.37
C ARG A 34 -13.83 15.48 -12.63
N HIS A 35 -12.96 15.34 -11.63
CA HIS A 35 -12.71 16.39 -10.64
C HIS A 35 -11.23 16.76 -10.50
N GLY A 36 -10.31 16.02 -11.12
CA GLY A 36 -8.86 16.21 -10.99
C GLY A 36 -8.39 17.60 -11.44
N GLN A 37 -8.83 18.05 -12.62
CA GLN A 37 -8.46 19.36 -13.15
C GLN A 37 -9.03 20.51 -12.28
N ALA A 38 -10.32 20.44 -11.94
CA ALA A 38 -10.96 21.45 -11.09
C ALA A 38 -10.33 21.49 -9.69
N ALA A 39 -9.95 20.34 -9.13
CA ALA A 39 -9.22 20.26 -7.88
C ALA A 39 -7.85 20.94 -7.97
N LYS A 40 -7.10 20.73 -9.07
CA LYS A 40 -5.80 21.39 -9.30
C LYS A 40 -5.92 22.90 -9.37
N GLU A 41 -6.84 23.41 -10.19
CA GLU A 41 -7.09 24.84 -10.35
C GLU A 41 -7.49 25.53 -9.04
N ARG A 42 -8.14 24.80 -8.13
CA ARG A 42 -8.57 25.29 -6.82
C ARG A 42 -7.58 25.00 -5.69
N GLY A 43 -6.45 24.39 -5.99
CA GLY A 43 -5.45 24.02 -4.99
C GLY A 43 -5.88 22.88 -4.04
N VAL A 44 -6.90 22.10 -4.41
CA VAL A 44 -7.47 21.03 -3.60
C VAL A 44 -6.75 19.71 -3.83
N LYS A 45 -6.51 18.95 -2.75
CA LYS A 45 -6.02 17.58 -2.76
C LYS A 45 -7.17 16.59 -2.58
N LEU A 46 -7.25 15.59 -3.45
CA LEU A 46 -8.12 14.43 -3.33
C LEU A 46 -7.23 13.22 -3.06
N VAL A 47 -7.02 12.89 -1.78
CA VAL A 47 -6.08 11.86 -1.34
C VAL A 47 -6.80 10.52 -1.18
N SER A 48 -6.56 9.57 -2.08
CA SER A 48 -7.18 8.23 -1.98
C SER A 48 -6.18 7.21 -1.43
N PHE A 49 -6.69 6.04 -1.03
CA PHE A 49 -5.90 4.93 -0.46
C PHE A 49 -5.30 5.22 0.93
N CYS A 50 -5.96 6.04 1.74
CA CYS A 50 -5.53 6.44 3.09
C CYS A 50 -5.77 5.37 4.19
N GLY A 51 -5.90 4.09 3.81
CA GLY A 51 -6.13 2.97 4.73
C GLY A 51 -4.96 1.97 4.77
N PHE A 52 -5.09 0.94 5.61
CA PHE A 52 -4.08 -0.11 5.74
C PHE A 52 -3.76 -0.80 4.42
N ASP A 53 -4.75 -0.88 3.52
CA ASP A 53 -4.58 -1.52 2.23
C ASP A 53 -3.32 -1.01 1.54
N SER A 54 -3.09 0.31 1.47
CA SER A 54 -1.95 0.88 0.72
C SER A 54 -1.05 1.85 1.48
N VAL A 55 -1.47 2.48 2.59
CA VAL A 55 -0.62 3.41 3.35
C VAL A 55 0.72 2.76 3.78
N PRO A 56 0.75 1.54 4.35
CA PRO A 56 2.00 0.90 4.74
C PRO A 56 2.95 0.69 3.54
N SER A 57 2.45 0.18 2.41
CA SER A 57 3.24 0.00 1.19
C SER A 57 3.77 1.33 0.65
N ASP A 58 2.89 2.31 0.49
CA ASP A 58 3.23 3.62 -0.08
C ASP A 58 4.23 4.40 0.79
N MET A 59 4.02 4.38 2.12
CA MET A 59 4.89 5.08 3.06
C MET A 59 6.24 4.37 3.27
N CYS A 60 6.30 3.03 3.24
CA CYS A 60 7.56 2.30 3.25
C CYS A 60 8.46 2.69 2.07
N VAL A 61 7.90 2.72 0.87
CA VAL A 61 8.67 3.10 -0.34
C VAL A 61 9.08 4.57 -0.28
N PHE A 62 8.18 5.47 0.12
CA PHE A 62 8.53 6.88 0.31
C PHE A 62 9.70 7.06 1.28
N MET A 63 9.66 6.38 2.43
CA MET A 63 10.71 6.42 3.44
C MET A 63 12.06 5.91 2.90
N ILE A 64 12.07 4.77 2.19
CA ILE A 64 13.29 4.24 1.54
C ILE A 64 13.84 5.24 0.51
N GLN A 65 12.98 5.74 -0.38
CA GLN A 65 13.41 6.61 -1.48
C GLN A 65 13.94 7.96 -0.98
N LYS A 66 13.29 8.51 0.06
CA LYS A 66 13.79 9.70 0.75
C LYS A 66 15.16 9.44 1.36
N LYS A 67 15.32 8.35 2.11
CA LYS A 67 16.59 8.03 2.78
C LYS A 67 17.72 7.74 1.78
N ALA A 68 17.43 7.04 0.70
CA ALA A 68 18.35 6.79 -0.41
C ALA A 68 18.89 8.09 -1.02
N LYS A 69 17.98 9.03 -1.34
CA LYS A 69 18.35 10.34 -1.87
C LYS A 69 19.13 11.20 -0.87
N GLU A 70 18.84 11.10 0.42
CA GLU A 70 19.61 11.79 1.47
C GLU A 70 21.05 11.28 1.56
N LEU A 71 21.25 9.96 1.51
CA LEU A 71 22.55 9.33 1.73
C LEU A 71 23.44 9.32 0.49
N VAL A 72 22.89 8.96 -0.67
CA VAL A 72 23.67 8.70 -1.89
C VAL A 72 23.17 9.48 -3.11
N ARG A 73 22.22 10.42 -2.93
CA ARG A 73 21.67 11.29 -3.99
C ARG A 73 21.06 10.53 -5.17
N ARG A 74 20.73 9.24 -5.00
CA ARG A 74 20.08 8.38 -5.99
C ARG A 74 18.92 7.62 -5.35
N PRO A 75 17.80 7.42 -6.07
CA PRO A 75 16.73 6.53 -5.63
C PRO A 75 17.15 5.06 -5.77
N CYS A 76 16.48 4.17 -5.02
CA CYS A 76 16.53 2.74 -5.29
C CYS A 76 15.79 2.45 -6.61
N SER A 77 16.42 1.74 -7.54
CA SER A 77 15.78 1.31 -8.80
C SER A 77 14.74 0.21 -8.58
N GLN A 78 14.87 -0.54 -7.48
CA GLN A 78 13.95 -1.60 -7.09
C GLN A 78 13.71 -1.56 -5.59
N VAL A 79 12.45 -1.67 -5.19
CA VAL A 79 12.05 -1.90 -3.79
C VAL A 79 11.08 -3.07 -3.77
N LYS A 80 11.27 -4.00 -2.84
CA LYS A 80 10.33 -5.10 -2.61
C LYS A 80 9.80 -5.02 -1.19
N MET A 81 8.58 -5.49 -0.97
CA MET A 81 7.97 -5.51 0.37
C MET A 81 7.44 -6.90 0.71
N ALA A 82 7.47 -7.25 1.99
CA ALA A 82 6.71 -8.37 2.51
C ALA A 82 5.80 -7.96 3.67
N VAL A 83 4.58 -8.48 3.67
CA VAL A 83 3.75 -8.55 4.89
C VAL A 83 4.38 -9.59 5.79
N ARG A 84 4.94 -9.15 6.92
CA ARG A 84 5.68 -9.95 7.88
C ARG A 84 4.76 -10.57 8.92
N SER A 85 3.75 -9.84 9.36
CA SER A 85 2.77 -10.43 10.27
C SER A 85 1.47 -9.67 10.18
N MET A 86 0.37 -10.38 10.38
CA MET A 86 -0.95 -9.77 10.32
C MET A 86 -1.94 -10.60 11.12
N ARG A 87 -2.67 -9.93 12.01
CA ARG A 87 -3.81 -10.47 12.74
C ARG A 87 -4.90 -9.43 12.79
N GLY A 88 -6.06 -9.77 12.26
CA GLY A 88 -7.24 -8.91 12.25
C GLY A 88 -8.48 -9.69 11.86
N GLY A 89 -9.62 -9.01 11.89
CA GLY A 89 -10.87 -9.55 11.39
C GLY A 89 -11.23 -9.02 10.02
N VAL A 90 -12.33 -9.53 9.48
CA VAL A 90 -12.92 -9.14 8.20
C VAL A 90 -14.39 -8.79 8.48
N SER A 91 -14.98 -7.85 7.76
CA SER A 91 -16.41 -7.53 7.81
C SER A 91 -17.10 -8.03 6.54
N GLY A 92 -18.42 -8.12 6.58
CA GLY A 92 -19.21 -8.36 5.38
C GLY A 92 -18.97 -7.31 4.29
N ALA A 93 -18.67 -6.06 4.67
CA ALA A 93 -18.35 -4.99 3.73
C ALA A 93 -16.98 -5.21 3.05
N THR A 94 -15.97 -5.71 3.78
CA THR A 94 -14.68 -6.08 3.19
C THR A 94 -14.84 -7.23 2.18
N VAL A 95 -15.69 -8.22 2.47
CA VAL A 95 -15.99 -9.31 1.53
C VAL A 95 -16.64 -8.77 0.26
N ALA A 96 -17.63 -7.88 0.39
CA ALA A 96 -18.29 -7.26 -0.76
C ALA A 96 -17.33 -6.40 -1.59
N SER A 97 -16.47 -5.62 -0.92
CA SER A 97 -15.42 -4.81 -1.58
C SER A 97 -14.44 -5.69 -2.36
N GLY A 98 -13.95 -6.77 -1.76
CA GLY A 98 -13.07 -7.74 -2.42
C GLY A 98 -13.69 -8.35 -3.67
N LEU A 99 -14.98 -8.71 -3.64
CA LEU A 99 -15.70 -9.24 -4.80
C LEU A 99 -15.79 -8.23 -5.95
N ASN A 100 -16.09 -6.96 -5.64
CA ASN A 100 -16.15 -5.90 -6.65
C ASN A 100 -14.79 -5.67 -7.31
N LEU A 101 -13.70 -5.73 -6.53
CA LEU A 101 -12.34 -5.60 -7.05
C LEU A 101 -11.95 -6.78 -7.94
N MET A 102 -12.20 -8.02 -7.51
CA MET A 102 -11.81 -9.23 -8.24
C MET A 102 -12.42 -9.30 -9.65
N GLY A 103 -13.65 -8.78 -9.84
CA GLY A 103 -14.33 -8.78 -11.14
C GLY A 103 -13.88 -7.68 -12.10
N HIS A 104 -13.08 -6.70 -11.66
CA HIS A 104 -12.78 -5.51 -12.48
C HIS A 104 -11.46 -5.64 -13.25
N ARG A 105 -11.47 -5.21 -14.53
CA ARG A 105 -10.31 -5.27 -15.45
C ARG A 105 -9.05 -4.57 -14.92
N SER A 106 -9.20 -3.59 -14.04
CA SER A 106 -8.10 -2.83 -13.44
C SER A 106 -7.15 -3.72 -12.64
N MET A 107 -7.63 -4.82 -12.06
CA MET A 107 -6.75 -5.77 -11.37
C MET A 107 -5.76 -6.39 -12.35
N GLY A 108 -6.18 -6.62 -13.60
CA GLY A 108 -5.37 -7.16 -14.71
C GLY A 108 -4.15 -6.33 -15.08
N ASP A 109 -4.25 -5.01 -14.91
CA ASP A 109 -3.32 -4.03 -15.44
C ASP A 109 -2.39 -3.49 -14.34
N PRO A 110 -1.07 -3.78 -14.40
CA PRO A 110 -0.12 -3.30 -13.40
C PRO A 110 0.12 -1.79 -13.44
N PHE A 111 -0.28 -1.10 -14.51
CA PHE A 111 -0.08 0.34 -14.67
C PHE A 111 -1.40 1.13 -14.73
N TYR A 112 -2.52 0.52 -14.34
CA TYR A 112 -3.85 1.09 -14.45
C TYR A 112 -3.93 2.53 -13.92
N LEU A 113 -3.47 2.78 -12.69
CA LEU A 113 -3.50 4.15 -12.12
C LEU A 113 -2.56 5.11 -12.86
N SER A 114 -1.37 4.64 -13.27
CA SER A 114 -0.41 5.44 -14.03
C SER A 114 -0.88 5.76 -15.47
N LEU A 115 -1.89 5.05 -15.97
CA LEU A 115 -2.50 5.29 -17.28
C LEU A 115 -3.82 6.08 -17.20
N ASN A 116 -4.52 6.02 -16.07
CA ASN A 116 -5.89 6.55 -15.96
C ASN A 116 -6.08 7.61 -14.87
N ALA A 117 -5.06 7.89 -14.03
CA ALA A 117 -5.15 8.82 -12.91
C ALA A 117 -3.98 9.83 -12.84
N ILE A 118 -3.38 10.17 -13.99
CA ILE A 118 -2.37 11.23 -14.13
C ILE A 118 -2.69 12.09 -15.36
N ASP A 119 -2.33 13.39 -15.33
CA ASP A 119 -2.72 14.34 -16.38
C ASP A 119 -2.12 14.00 -17.75
N THR A 120 -0.86 13.57 -17.73
CA THR A 120 -0.08 13.28 -18.93
C THR A 120 0.36 11.81 -18.88
N PRO A 121 -0.56 10.87 -19.17
CA PRO A 121 -0.20 9.46 -19.19
C PRO A 121 0.84 9.22 -20.30
N PRO A 122 1.84 8.35 -20.07
CA PRO A 122 2.80 8.04 -21.11
C PRO A 122 2.08 7.44 -22.32
N LEU A 123 2.41 7.95 -23.51
CA LEU A 123 1.76 7.60 -24.79
C LEU A 123 1.82 6.10 -25.12
N ASN A 124 2.72 5.34 -24.48
CA ASN A 124 2.83 3.91 -24.68
C ASN A 124 3.27 3.18 -23.40
N ALA A 125 2.49 2.19 -22.98
CA ALA A 125 2.84 1.34 -21.83
C ALA A 125 4.10 0.48 -22.08
N LYS A 126 4.55 0.37 -23.34
CA LYS A 126 5.76 -0.38 -23.74
C LYS A 126 7.07 0.15 -23.12
N GLY A 127 7.08 1.36 -22.58
CA GLY A 127 8.24 1.94 -21.90
C GLY A 127 8.33 1.63 -20.40
N PHE A 128 7.36 0.95 -19.82
CA PHE A 128 7.40 0.60 -18.40
C PHE A 128 8.20 -0.68 -18.15
N PRO A 129 8.92 -0.78 -17.01
CA PRO A 129 9.69 -1.97 -16.66
C PRO A 129 8.79 -3.18 -16.39
N LEU A 130 9.29 -4.37 -16.75
CA LEU A 130 8.63 -5.63 -16.43
C LEU A 130 8.65 -5.86 -14.92
N GLN A 131 7.47 -6.01 -14.32
CA GLN A 131 7.33 -6.19 -12.88
C GLN A 131 7.36 -7.68 -12.51
N PRO A 132 8.17 -8.08 -11.52
CA PRO A 132 8.05 -9.40 -10.92
C PRO A 132 6.64 -9.59 -10.36
N ARG A 133 6.07 -10.78 -10.52
CA ARG A 133 4.78 -11.14 -9.95
C ARG A 133 4.94 -12.34 -9.03
N VAL A 134 4.66 -12.15 -7.75
CA VAL A 134 4.63 -13.25 -6.79
C VAL A 134 3.21 -13.83 -6.79
N CYS A 135 2.94 -14.71 -7.75
CA CYS A 135 1.66 -15.43 -7.86
C CYS A 135 1.72 -16.84 -7.24
N ALA A 136 2.90 -17.34 -6.94
CA ALA A 136 3.10 -18.68 -6.41
C ALA A 136 4.15 -18.62 -5.30
N LEU A 137 4.42 -19.79 -4.71
CA LEU A 137 5.51 -19.92 -3.77
C LEU A 137 6.83 -19.44 -4.39
N HIS A 138 7.46 -18.49 -3.72
CA HIS A 138 8.70 -17.85 -4.11
C HIS A 138 9.66 -17.86 -2.91
N ARG A 139 10.95 -18.12 -3.13
CA ARG A 139 11.96 -17.99 -2.08
C ARG A 139 12.74 -16.69 -2.31
N ASP A 140 12.43 -15.69 -1.49
CA ASP A 140 13.07 -14.39 -1.53
C ASP A 140 14.33 -14.37 -0.63
N PRO A 141 15.45 -13.75 -1.05
CA PRO A 141 16.67 -13.68 -0.24
C PRO A 141 16.54 -12.93 1.09
N ASP A 142 15.66 -11.94 1.16
CA ASP A 142 15.46 -11.09 2.35
C ASP A 142 14.33 -11.61 3.24
N PHE A 143 13.30 -12.18 2.63
CA PHE A 143 12.08 -12.57 3.35
C PHE A 143 11.88 -14.07 3.52
N GLY A 144 12.68 -14.91 2.86
CA GLY A 144 12.56 -16.36 2.88
C GLY A 144 11.43 -16.85 1.98
N TYR A 145 10.78 -17.96 2.37
CA TYR A 145 9.61 -18.44 1.64
C TYR A 145 8.48 -17.40 1.71
N SER A 146 7.88 -17.12 0.56
CA SER A 146 6.86 -16.10 0.39
C SER A 146 5.83 -16.55 -0.63
N THR A 147 4.62 -16.00 -0.56
CA THR A 147 3.54 -16.29 -1.49
C THR A 147 2.78 -15.02 -1.87
N PHE A 148 1.77 -15.16 -2.71
CA PHE A 148 0.90 -14.07 -3.13
C PHE A 148 0.21 -13.39 -1.95
N PHE A 149 0.25 -12.06 -1.94
CA PHE A 149 -0.55 -11.22 -1.05
C PHE A 149 -1.73 -10.61 -1.83
N VAL A 150 -2.95 -10.70 -1.27
CA VAL A 150 -4.19 -10.34 -1.96
C VAL A 150 -4.21 -8.91 -2.49
N MET A 151 -3.67 -7.96 -1.70
CA MET A 151 -3.69 -6.53 -2.06
C MET A 151 -2.49 -6.10 -2.92
N SER A 152 -1.54 -6.99 -3.21
CA SER A 152 -0.35 -6.69 -4.01
C SER A 152 -0.68 -5.94 -5.30
N ARG A 153 -1.69 -6.40 -6.04
CA ARG A 153 -2.07 -5.80 -7.34
C ARG A 153 -2.53 -4.35 -7.23
N VAL A 154 -3.17 -3.98 -6.13
CA VAL A 154 -3.62 -2.61 -5.84
C VAL A 154 -2.42 -1.79 -5.38
N ASN A 155 -1.68 -2.28 -4.40
CA ASN A 155 -0.58 -1.55 -3.76
C ASN A 155 0.57 -1.27 -4.73
N GLU A 156 0.88 -2.24 -5.57
CA GLU A 156 1.85 -2.07 -6.62
C GLU A 156 1.45 -0.97 -7.62
N ASN A 157 0.16 -0.87 -7.96
CA ASN A 157 -0.37 0.23 -8.76
C ASN A 157 -0.25 1.57 -8.01
N VAL A 158 -0.58 1.61 -6.72
CA VAL A 158 -0.51 2.82 -5.89
C VAL A 158 0.92 3.34 -5.79
N VAL A 159 1.89 2.49 -5.45
CA VAL A 159 3.31 2.88 -5.33
C VAL A 159 3.86 3.41 -6.66
N ARG A 160 3.53 2.76 -7.79
CA ARG A 160 3.92 3.23 -9.13
C ARG A 160 3.25 4.55 -9.47
N TRP A 161 1.98 4.70 -9.11
CA TRP A 161 1.24 5.95 -9.29
C TRP A 161 1.84 7.08 -8.44
N SER A 162 2.22 6.84 -7.19
CA SER A 162 2.96 7.79 -6.35
C SER A 162 4.26 8.26 -7.00
N ASN A 163 4.99 7.37 -7.69
CA ASN A 163 6.17 7.75 -8.46
C ASN A 163 5.80 8.62 -9.67
N ALA A 164 4.80 8.22 -10.45
CA ALA A 164 4.35 8.95 -11.64
C ALA A 164 3.81 10.35 -11.30
N LEU A 165 3.06 10.50 -10.20
CA LEU A 165 2.57 11.79 -9.69
C LEU A 165 3.70 12.76 -9.31
N GLN A 166 4.86 12.23 -8.93
CA GLN A 166 6.04 12.99 -8.54
C GLN A 166 7.04 13.12 -9.70
N ASP A 167 6.56 13.15 -10.95
CA ASP A 167 7.37 13.24 -12.16
C ASP A 167 8.50 12.18 -12.21
N TYR A 168 8.15 10.94 -11.85
CA TYR A 168 9.06 9.81 -11.84
C TYR A 168 10.32 10.03 -10.99
N ALA A 169 10.17 10.67 -9.83
CA ALA A 169 11.26 10.96 -8.91
C ALA A 169 12.07 9.73 -8.44
N TYR A 170 11.54 8.51 -8.57
CA TYR A 170 12.23 7.25 -8.26
C TYR A 170 12.89 6.60 -9.51
N GLY A 171 12.76 7.24 -10.68
CA GLY A 171 13.15 6.71 -11.98
C GLY A 171 11.94 6.15 -12.75
N ARG A 172 12.00 6.22 -14.09
CA ARG A 172 10.98 5.63 -14.98
C ARG A 172 11.04 4.10 -14.99
N ASP A 173 12.24 3.55 -14.76
CA ASP A 173 12.50 2.11 -14.67
C ASP A 173 12.33 1.55 -13.24
N PHE A 174 11.72 2.32 -12.34
CA PHE A 174 11.49 1.88 -10.96
C PHE A 174 10.58 0.64 -10.88
N VAL A 175 11.04 -0.36 -10.13
CA VAL A 175 10.33 -1.63 -9.93
C VAL A 175 9.87 -1.77 -8.48
N TYR A 176 8.61 -2.13 -8.30
CA TYR A 176 8.03 -2.45 -6.99
C TYR A 176 7.08 -3.64 -7.08
N TYR A 177 7.25 -4.58 -6.15
CA TYR A 177 6.37 -5.72 -5.94
C TYR A 177 6.33 -6.10 -4.47
N GLU A 178 5.25 -6.74 -4.06
CA GLU A 178 5.07 -7.16 -2.68
C GLU A 178 4.55 -8.59 -2.54
N MET A 179 4.80 -9.18 -1.38
CA MET A 179 4.53 -10.58 -1.09
C MET A 179 4.03 -10.78 0.34
N LEU A 180 3.49 -11.95 0.62
CA LEU A 180 3.21 -12.41 1.97
C LEU A 180 4.36 -13.30 2.42
N ALA A 181 5.07 -12.95 3.50
CA ALA A 181 6.12 -13.80 4.04
C ALA A 181 5.50 -15.03 4.73
N CYS A 182 6.01 -16.21 4.38
CA CYS A 182 5.66 -17.47 5.01
C CYS A 182 6.80 -17.87 5.96
N TYR A 183 6.55 -17.78 7.26
CA TYR A 183 7.54 -18.17 8.25
C TYR A 183 7.70 -19.69 8.25
N PHE A 184 8.81 -20.16 8.81
CA PHE A 184 9.17 -21.56 9.03
C PHE A 184 9.84 -22.26 7.84
N ASN A 185 9.10 -23.02 7.03
CA ASN A 185 9.70 -23.93 6.06
C ASN A 185 8.85 -24.08 4.78
N PHE A 186 9.39 -24.81 3.82
CA PHE A 186 8.76 -25.05 2.52
C PHE A 186 7.34 -25.62 2.64
N PHE A 187 7.12 -26.59 3.53
CA PHE A 187 5.81 -27.24 3.71
C PHE A 187 4.76 -26.28 4.26
N THR A 188 5.10 -25.51 5.30
CA THR A 188 4.19 -24.50 5.85
C THR A 188 3.88 -23.41 4.83
N ALA A 189 4.86 -23.03 4.00
CA ALA A 189 4.65 -22.02 2.97
C ALA A 189 3.72 -22.52 1.85
N ILE A 190 3.84 -23.79 1.45
CA ILE A 190 2.88 -24.45 0.56
C ILE A 190 1.47 -24.44 1.17
N LEU A 191 1.34 -24.82 2.44
CA LEU A 191 0.05 -24.84 3.12
C LEU A 191 -0.58 -23.44 3.18
N THR A 192 0.20 -22.40 3.52
CA THR A 192 -0.26 -21.01 3.52
C THR A 192 -0.70 -20.57 2.13
N MET A 193 0.03 -20.92 1.08
CA MET A 193 -0.35 -20.62 -0.31
C MET A 193 -1.70 -21.26 -0.65
N PHE A 194 -1.86 -22.57 -0.43
CA PHE A 194 -3.12 -23.26 -0.71
C PHE A 194 -4.28 -22.72 0.13
N ALA A 195 -4.07 -22.46 1.42
CA ALA A 195 -5.09 -21.88 2.29
C ALA A 195 -5.53 -20.49 1.80
N THR A 196 -4.59 -19.66 1.35
CA THR A 196 -4.89 -18.32 0.82
C THR A 196 -5.71 -18.41 -0.47
N TYR A 197 -5.32 -19.28 -1.41
CA TYR A 197 -6.07 -19.48 -2.65
C TYR A 197 -7.45 -20.10 -2.40
N ALA A 198 -7.56 -21.06 -1.48
CA ALA A 198 -8.82 -21.67 -1.09
C ALA A 198 -9.77 -20.62 -0.47
N ALA A 199 -9.26 -19.74 0.39
CA ALA A 199 -10.04 -18.65 0.96
C ALA A 199 -10.57 -17.69 -0.12
N LEU A 200 -9.72 -17.31 -1.10
CA LEU A 200 -10.14 -16.47 -2.22
C LEU A 200 -11.21 -17.14 -3.10
N LEU A 201 -11.06 -18.43 -3.40
CA LEU A 201 -12.05 -19.20 -4.16
C LEU A 201 -13.36 -19.34 -3.39
N ALA A 202 -13.29 -19.59 -2.08
CA ALA A 202 -14.46 -19.70 -1.21
C ALA A 202 -15.23 -18.37 -1.11
N VAL A 203 -14.53 -17.23 -1.12
CA VAL A 203 -15.17 -15.91 -1.20
C VAL A 203 -15.76 -15.68 -2.60
N GLY A 204 -15.06 -16.05 -3.68
CA GLY A 204 -15.54 -15.86 -5.05
C GLY A 204 -16.80 -16.66 -5.39
N CYS A 205 -16.94 -17.87 -4.83
CA CYS A 205 -18.07 -18.75 -5.13
C CYS A 205 -19.33 -18.39 -4.31
N PRO A 206 -20.49 -18.13 -4.96
CA PRO A 206 -21.73 -17.80 -4.25
C PRO A 206 -22.22 -18.89 -3.29
N LEU A 207 -22.05 -20.17 -3.65
CA LEU A 207 -22.51 -21.31 -2.86
C LEU A 207 -21.73 -21.45 -1.54
N THR A 208 -20.40 -21.34 -1.60
CA THR A 208 -19.54 -21.40 -0.40
C THR A 208 -19.76 -20.19 0.49
N ARG A 209 -20.03 -19.01 -0.07
CA ARG A 209 -20.43 -17.83 0.71
C ARG A 209 -21.76 -18.02 1.42
N TYR A 210 -22.77 -18.55 0.74
CA TYR A 210 -24.07 -18.84 1.33
C TYR A 210 -23.93 -19.83 2.50
N LEU A 211 -23.22 -20.93 2.27
CA LEU A 211 -22.97 -21.93 3.31
C LEU A 211 -22.13 -21.36 4.46
N GLY A 212 -21.11 -20.56 4.17
CA GLY A 212 -20.28 -19.90 5.17
C GLY A 212 -21.08 -18.94 6.07
N ARG A 213 -22.04 -18.20 5.51
CA ARG A 213 -22.97 -17.36 6.29
C ARG A 213 -23.93 -18.21 7.13
N TYR A 214 -24.52 -19.24 6.53
CA TYR A 214 -25.40 -20.17 7.24
C TYR A 214 -24.71 -20.84 8.43
N LEU A 215 -23.41 -21.14 8.30
CA LEU A 215 -22.58 -21.74 9.35
C LEU A 215 -21.92 -20.71 10.29
N GLY A 216 -22.14 -19.40 10.11
CA GLY A 216 -21.54 -18.34 10.94
C GLY A 216 -20.02 -18.17 10.78
N LEU A 217 -19.44 -18.67 9.68
CA LEU A 217 -18.00 -18.58 9.38
C LEU A 217 -17.63 -17.32 8.59
N VAL A 218 -18.62 -16.66 7.98
CA VAL A 218 -18.46 -15.41 7.22
C VAL A 218 -19.36 -14.35 7.86
N PRO A 219 -18.85 -13.16 8.19
CA PRO A 219 -19.66 -12.09 8.77
C PRO A 219 -20.80 -11.66 7.85
N ASP A 220 -21.93 -11.33 8.44
CA ASP A 220 -23.06 -10.80 7.69
C ASP A 220 -22.83 -9.35 7.24
N PRO A 221 -23.55 -8.88 6.20
CA PRO A 221 -23.50 -7.47 5.81
C PRO A 221 -23.86 -6.56 6.99
N GLY A 222 -22.95 -5.64 7.34
CA GLY A 222 -23.11 -4.74 8.49
C GLY A 222 -22.42 -5.21 9.77
N GLU A 223 -21.97 -6.47 9.82
CA GLU A 223 -21.16 -6.98 10.92
C GLU A 223 -19.66 -6.77 10.67
N GLY A 224 -18.96 -6.33 11.71
CA GLY A 224 -17.51 -6.18 11.75
C GLY A 224 -16.88 -7.00 12.87
N PRO A 225 -15.55 -7.01 12.97
CA PRO A 225 -14.88 -7.69 14.07
C PRO A 225 -15.29 -7.12 15.43
N THR A 226 -15.25 -7.98 16.45
CA THR A 226 -15.48 -7.56 17.84
C THR A 226 -14.39 -6.60 18.30
N MET A 227 -14.70 -5.76 19.29
CA MET A 227 -13.71 -4.87 19.92
C MET A 227 -12.47 -5.61 20.42
N GLN A 228 -12.66 -6.85 20.91
CA GLN A 228 -11.54 -7.69 21.36
C GLN A 228 -10.64 -8.10 20.20
N THR A 229 -11.21 -8.53 19.07
CA THR A 229 -10.44 -8.83 17.85
C THR A 229 -9.72 -7.59 17.34
N MET A 230 -10.39 -6.43 17.34
CA MET A 230 -9.78 -5.16 16.92
C MET A 230 -8.62 -4.73 17.84
N ASN A 231 -8.75 -4.90 19.15
CA ASN A 231 -7.72 -4.50 20.11
C ASN A 231 -6.54 -5.48 20.22
N SER A 232 -6.77 -6.76 19.97
CA SER A 232 -5.72 -7.80 20.00
C SER A 232 -5.05 -8.05 18.65
N GLY A 233 -5.49 -7.33 17.62
CA GLY A 233 -4.89 -7.36 16.29
C GLY A 233 -3.53 -6.66 16.25
N TYR A 234 -2.79 -6.94 15.18
CA TYR A 234 -1.50 -6.34 14.91
C TYR A 234 -1.14 -6.53 13.43
N PHE A 235 -0.17 -5.77 12.94
CA PHE A 235 0.46 -6.03 11.66
C PHE A 235 1.90 -5.50 11.62
N SER A 236 2.69 -6.04 10.70
CA SER A 236 4.00 -5.52 10.34
C SER A 236 4.26 -5.78 8.87
N VAL A 237 4.68 -4.74 8.15
CA VAL A 237 5.22 -4.85 6.79
C VAL A 237 6.65 -4.34 6.79
N GLU A 238 7.50 -4.95 5.97
CA GLU A 238 8.89 -4.55 5.80
C GLU A 238 9.19 -4.43 4.30
N ALA A 239 9.77 -3.30 3.89
CA ALA A 239 10.28 -3.07 2.55
C ALA A 239 11.81 -3.05 2.56
N VAL A 240 12.41 -3.51 1.46
CA VAL A 240 13.85 -3.54 1.23
C VAL A 240 14.17 -2.90 -0.10
N GLY A 241 15.05 -1.92 -0.08
CA GLY A 241 15.62 -1.27 -1.26
C GLY A 241 17.15 -1.28 -1.19
N ARG A 242 17.81 -1.38 -2.33
CA ARG A 242 19.27 -1.36 -2.44
C ARG A 242 19.71 -0.31 -3.44
N VAL A 243 20.76 0.43 -3.10
CA VAL A 243 21.32 1.48 -3.96
C VAL A 243 22.78 1.69 -3.57
N GLU A 244 23.70 1.78 -4.53
CA GLU A 244 25.12 2.12 -4.30
C GLU A 244 25.80 1.40 -3.10
N GLY A 245 25.53 0.09 -2.92
CA GLY A 245 26.14 -0.73 -1.86
C GLY A 245 25.56 -0.52 -0.45
N ILE A 246 24.45 0.21 -0.31
CA ILE A 246 23.66 0.27 0.92
C ILE A 246 22.34 -0.48 0.76
N THR A 247 21.95 -1.18 1.82
CA THR A 247 20.63 -1.80 1.97
C THR A 247 19.79 -0.96 2.94
N LEU A 248 18.61 -0.54 2.49
CA LEU A 248 17.64 0.21 3.28
C LEU A 248 16.45 -0.69 3.60
N ARG A 249 16.09 -0.79 4.88
CA ARG A 249 14.88 -1.48 5.33
C ARG A 249 13.92 -0.49 5.95
N ALA A 250 12.68 -0.46 5.48
CA ALA A 250 11.61 0.34 6.07
C ALA A 250 10.53 -0.55 6.65
N THR A 251 10.10 -0.25 7.87
CA THR A 251 9.07 -1.00 8.58
C THR A 251 7.92 -0.09 8.94
N VAL A 252 6.71 -0.49 8.56
CA VAL A 252 5.45 0.10 9.04
C VAL A 252 4.65 -0.97 9.75
N GLY A 253 4.18 -0.70 10.97
CA GLY A 253 3.48 -1.70 11.77
C GLY A 253 2.70 -1.13 12.94
N SER A 254 1.81 -1.94 13.49
CA SER A 254 1.14 -1.69 14.78
C SER A 254 1.10 -2.98 15.59
N LYS A 255 1.34 -2.87 16.90
CA LYS A 255 1.29 -3.99 17.85
C LYS A 255 -0.07 -4.15 18.55
N HIS A 256 -0.93 -3.13 18.50
CA HIS A 256 -2.12 -3.02 19.34
C HIS A 256 -3.37 -2.54 18.57
N GLY A 257 -3.50 -2.99 17.34
CA GLY A 257 -4.65 -2.71 16.51
C GLY A 257 -4.70 -3.58 15.28
N ASP A 258 -5.89 -4.07 14.99
CA ASP A 258 -6.14 -4.78 13.76
C ASP A 258 -5.94 -3.85 12.55
N PRO A 259 -5.38 -4.38 11.45
CA PRO A 259 -5.08 -3.61 10.27
C PRO A 259 -6.34 -3.07 9.57
N GLY A 260 -7.39 -3.88 9.46
CA GLY A 260 -8.56 -3.60 8.61
C GLY A 260 -9.50 -2.52 9.16
N TYR A 261 -9.54 -2.33 10.49
CA TYR A 261 -10.48 -1.43 11.15
C TYR A 261 -9.77 -0.43 12.03
N LYS A 262 -9.20 -0.84 13.17
CA LYS A 262 -8.65 0.10 14.15
C LYS A 262 -7.49 0.91 13.60
N GLU A 263 -6.53 0.26 12.95
CA GLU A 263 -5.38 0.96 12.37
C GLU A 263 -5.72 1.66 11.06
N THR A 264 -6.66 1.13 10.27
CA THR A 264 -7.18 1.84 9.09
C THR A 264 -7.88 3.14 9.47
N ALA A 265 -8.72 3.12 10.52
CA ALA A 265 -9.39 4.31 11.04
C ALA A 265 -8.38 5.35 11.51
N LYS A 266 -7.31 4.91 12.19
CA LYS A 266 -6.20 5.78 12.57
C LYS A 266 -5.54 6.39 11.32
N MET A 267 -5.13 5.58 10.34
CA MET A 267 -4.44 6.08 9.13
C MET A 267 -5.27 7.12 8.37
N VAL A 268 -6.56 6.88 8.16
CA VAL A 268 -7.41 7.84 7.42
C VAL A 268 -7.60 9.13 8.20
N VAL A 269 -7.77 9.05 9.53
CA VAL A 269 -7.87 10.22 10.41
C VAL A 269 -6.55 10.99 10.42
N GLU A 270 -5.40 10.32 10.48
CA GLU A 270 -4.10 10.98 10.44
C GLU A 270 -3.81 11.63 9.08
N CYS A 271 -4.31 11.05 7.99
CA CYS A 271 -4.30 11.72 6.68
C CYS A 271 -5.15 13.00 6.69
N ALA A 272 -6.37 12.92 7.22
CA ALA A 272 -7.26 14.09 7.34
C ALA A 272 -6.65 15.19 8.21
N LEU A 273 -6.07 14.83 9.36
CA LEU A 273 -5.45 15.77 10.29
C LEU A 273 -4.17 16.39 9.70
N ALA A 274 -3.37 15.64 8.95
CA ALA A 274 -2.23 16.21 8.22
C ALA A 274 -2.68 17.26 7.21
N LEU A 275 -3.75 16.98 6.45
CA LEU A 275 -4.32 17.92 5.48
C LEU A 275 -4.96 19.14 6.14
N ALA A 276 -5.58 18.99 7.31
CA ALA A 276 -6.29 20.06 8.00
C ALA A 276 -5.37 20.97 8.83
N LEU A 277 -4.34 20.40 9.47
CA LEU A 277 -3.52 21.09 10.47
C LEU A 277 -2.08 21.36 9.99
N GLU A 278 -1.58 20.60 9.02
CA GLU A 278 -0.18 20.62 8.59
C GLU A 278 -0.05 20.79 7.06
N LEU A 279 -1.06 21.39 6.42
CA LEU A 279 -1.07 21.60 4.96
C LEU A 279 0.21 22.26 4.42
N PRO A 280 0.79 23.31 5.06
CA PRO A 280 2.03 23.92 4.58
C PRO A 280 3.24 22.98 4.58
N SER A 281 3.22 21.92 5.40
CA SER A 281 4.26 20.89 5.49
C SER A 281 4.02 19.73 4.52
N CYS A 282 2.84 19.64 3.92
CA CYS A 282 2.51 18.64 2.91
C CYS A 282 3.16 18.99 1.56
N SER A 283 3.22 18.01 0.66
CA SER A 283 3.60 18.21 -0.74
C SER A 283 2.80 19.35 -1.40
N ARG A 284 3.36 20.01 -2.41
CA ARG A 284 2.63 21.04 -3.19
C ARG A 284 1.70 20.45 -4.26
N LEU A 285 1.75 19.14 -4.50
CA LEU A 285 0.90 18.47 -5.49
C LEU A 285 -0.58 18.57 -5.14
N THR A 286 -1.42 18.91 -6.11
CA THR A 286 -2.88 19.04 -5.98
C THR A 286 -3.58 18.16 -7.03
N GLY A 287 -4.91 18.07 -6.96
CA GLY A 287 -5.69 17.09 -7.71
C GLY A 287 -5.77 15.74 -6.99
N THR A 288 -6.01 14.68 -7.75
CA THR A 288 -5.98 13.29 -7.24
C THR A 288 -4.56 12.83 -6.99
N VAL A 289 -4.28 12.45 -5.75
CA VAL A 289 -2.94 12.07 -5.29
C VAL A 289 -2.99 10.88 -4.33
N SER A 290 -1.88 10.18 -4.18
CA SER A 290 -1.69 9.17 -3.14
C SER A 290 -1.25 9.81 -1.80
N PRO A 291 -1.25 9.06 -0.68
CA PRO A 291 -0.76 9.57 0.60
C PRO A 291 0.72 10.00 0.53
N ALA A 292 1.59 9.22 -0.09
CA ALA A 292 3.02 9.57 -0.21
C ALA A 292 3.24 10.81 -1.09
N ALA A 293 2.54 10.91 -2.22
CA ALA A 293 2.71 12.05 -3.14
C ALA A 293 2.01 13.33 -2.65
N GLY A 294 0.85 13.18 -2.01
CA GLY A 294 -0.02 14.28 -1.59
C GLY A 294 0.29 14.85 -0.21
N ILE A 295 0.64 13.99 0.74
CA ILE A 295 0.92 14.35 2.15
C ILE A 295 2.43 14.23 2.41
N GLY A 296 2.99 13.02 2.26
CA GLY A 296 4.42 12.75 2.46
C GLY A 296 4.84 12.69 3.93
N GLU A 297 5.93 13.37 4.29
CA GLU A 297 6.55 13.28 5.62
C GLU A 297 5.62 13.57 6.82
N PRO A 298 4.69 14.55 6.78
CA PRO A 298 3.77 14.79 7.87
C PRO A 298 3.00 13.53 8.29
N LEU A 299 2.55 12.71 7.32
CA LEU A 299 1.83 11.48 7.63
C LEU A 299 2.70 10.52 8.46
N ILE A 300 3.97 10.35 8.10
CA ILE A 300 4.88 9.47 8.85
C ILE A 300 5.00 9.90 10.30
N LYS A 301 5.20 11.20 10.54
CA LYS A 301 5.31 11.75 11.89
C LYS A 301 4.03 11.50 12.68
N ARG A 302 2.87 11.79 12.08
CA ARG A 302 1.56 11.58 12.71
C ARG A 302 1.26 10.10 13.01
N LEU A 303 1.64 9.18 12.14
CA LEU A 303 1.50 7.74 12.39
C LEU A 303 2.40 7.29 13.56
N ARG A 304 3.64 7.80 13.67
CA ARG A 304 4.50 7.54 14.84
C ARG A 304 3.90 8.08 16.13
N ASP A 305 3.46 9.34 16.11
CA ASP A 305 2.90 10.02 17.28
C ASP A 305 1.60 9.36 17.77
N SER A 306 0.86 8.70 16.86
CA SER A 306 -0.33 7.89 17.17
C SER A 306 -0.02 6.42 17.53
N GLY A 307 1.25 6.10 17.78
CA GLY A 307 1.71 4.83 18.33
C GLY A 307 2.00 3.73 17.31
N MET A 308 2.07 4.06 16.01
CA MET A 308 2.51 3.11 14.98
C MET A 308 4.02 3.12 14.82
N GLN A 309 4.59 1.98 14.43
CA GLN A 309 5.98 1.90 14.00
C GLN A 309 6.10 2.43 12.57
N CYS A 310 7.01 3.36 12.32
CA CYS A 310 7.39 3.83 10.99
C CYS A 310 8.90 4.11 10.98
N GLU A 311 9.72 3.11 10.71
CA GLU A 311 11.17 3.18 10.90
C GLU A 311 11.93 2.86 9.61
N VAL A 312 13.14 3.41 9.48
CA VAL A 312 14.07 3.06 8.40
C VAL A 312 15.43 2.75 9.01
N THR A 313 15.97 1.59 8.68
CA THR A 313 17.35 1.19 9.02
C THR A 313 18.21 1.16 7.78
N VAL A 314 19.52 1.36 7.98
CA VAL A 314 20.54 1.39 6.93
C VAL A 314 21.59 0.35 7.28
N ASP A 315 21.76 -0.63 6.40
CA ASP A 315 22.81 -1.63 6.49
C ASP A 315 23.85 -1.35 5.39
N ASN A 316 25.12 -1.22 5.78
CA ASN A 316 26.21 -1.07 4.81
C ASN A 316 26.68 -2.46 4.39
N ASP A 317 26.43 -2.84 3.12
CA ASP A 317 26.78 -4.17 2.59
C ASP A 317 28.30 -4.42 2.49
N GLY A 318 29.14 -3.48 2.96
CA GLY A 318 30.60 -3.52 2.95
C GLY A 318 31.31 -3.57 4.31
N ALA A 319 30.60 -3.64 5.45
CA ALA A 319 31.26 -3.62 6.77
C ALA A 319 31.76 -5.00 7.26
N GLU A 320 31.22 -6.11 6.73
CA GLU A 320 31.61 -7.46 7.19
C GLU A 320 32.80 -8.06 6.44
N THR A 321 33.08 -7.63 5.21
CA THR A 321 34.19 -8.21 4.42
C THR A 321 35.57 -7.70 4.85
N ILE A 322 35.66 -6.51 5.48
CA ILE A 322 36.94 -5.94 5.92
C ILE A 322 37.37 -6.47 7.30
N ARG A 323 36.43 -6.75 8.22
CA ARG A 323 36.77 -7.30 9.55
C ARG A 323 37.31 -8.73 9.53
N SER A 324 37.08 -9.47 8.44
CA SER A 324 37.65 -10.80 8.21
C SER A 324 39.10 -10.74 7.68
N ALA A 325 39.43 -9.72 6.88
CA ALA A 325 40.76 -9.57 6.29
C ALA A 325 41.81 -9.02 7.28
N THR A 326 41.42 -8.21 8.26
CA THR A 326 42.35 -7.65 9.26
C THR A 326 42.64 -8.58 10.45
N LYS A 327 42.05 -9.79 10.49
CA LYS A 327 42.36 -10.82 11.49
C LYS A 327 43.32 -11.91 10.97
N LYS A 328 43.82 -11.78 9.74
CA LYS A 328 44.77 -12.73 9.10
C LYS A 328 46.09 -12.09 8.66
N LEU A 329 46.45 -10.92 9.20
CA LEU A 329 47.78 -10.33 9.10
C LEU A 329 48.34 -10.09 10.50
#